data_AF-A0A8W8I0K6-F1
#
_entry.id   AF-A0A8W8I0K6-F1
#
_cell.length_a   1.000
_cell.length_b   1.000
_cell.length_c   1.000
_cell.angle_alpha   90.00
_cell.angle_beta   90.00
_cell.angle_gamma   90.00
#
_symmetry.space_group_name_H-M   'P 1'
#
loop_
_entity.id
_entity.type
_entity.pdbx_description
1 polymer ?
#
loop_
_entity_poly.entity_id
_entity_poly.type
_entity_poly.pdbx_seq_one_letter_code
_entity_poly.pdbx_strand_id
1 'polypeptide(L)'
;ESQFPCSASSNIHARQIQQRFKHTIINAKFGGHTEAVKRLLAQLPISSQSYSSSPYLDLALFSYDDKWVSMMERPKACGDHPIRFYARDSGLLKFKIYAGMLGKSPSPTARRLVAFTFHPSEPFAISVQRTNAEYVVNFHVRHCI
;
A
#
# COMPACT_ATOMS: atom_id res chain seq x y z
N GLU A 1 4.19 24.48 1.84
CA GLU A 1 4.03 23.71 0.59
C GLU A 1 2.68 23.01 0.61
N SER A 2 1.95 23.00 -0.50
CA SER A 2 0.71 22.24 -0.62
C SER A 2 1.05 20.76 -0.74
N GLN A 3 1.02 20.04 0.38
CA GLN A 3 1.11 18.58 0.40
C GLN A 3 -0.10 18.01 -0.35
N PHE A 4 0.14 17.37 -1.49
CA PHE A 4 -0.93 16.73 -2.26
C PHE A 4 -1.33 15.41 -1.61
N PRO A 5 -2.62 15.03 -1.63
CA PRO A 5 -3.06 13.76 -1.08
C PRO A 5 -2.49 12.58 -1.89
N CYS A 6 -2.40 11.41 -1.25
CA CYS A 6 -2.02 10.12 -1.83
C CYS A 6 -3.10 9.55 -2.78
N SER A 7 -3.58 10.36 -3.72
CA SER A 7 -4.63 10.03 -4.67
C SER A 7 -4.08 9.48 -5.99
N ALA A 8 -4.89 8.71 -6.71
CA ALA A 8 -4.57 8.27 -8.07
C ALA A 8 -4.34 9.44 -9.06
N SER A 9 -4.86 10.64 -8.76
CA SER A 9 -4.70 11.84 -9.57
C SER A 9 -3.54 12.74 -9.15
N SER A 10 -2.86 12.46 -8.02
CA SER A 10 -1.89 13.39 -7.44
C SER A 10 -0.59 13.46 -8.20
N ASN A 11 -0.17 12.36 -8.84
CA ASN A 11 1.04 12.33 -9.64
C ASN A 11 0.93 11.38 -10.84
N ILE A 12 1.87 11.53 -11.78
CA ILE A 12 1.94 10.74 -13.02
C ILE A 12 2.02 9.23 -12.75
N HIS A 13 2.71 8.81 -11.70
CA HIS A 13 2.92 7.40 -11.39
C HIS A 13 1.65 6.75 -10.84
N ALA A 14 0.94 7.43 -9.94
CA ALA A 14 -0.35 7.01 -9.44
C ALA A 14 -1.36 6.84 -10.59
N ARG A 15 -1.38 7.83 -11.51
CA ARG A 15 -2.21 7.80 -12.72
C ARG A 15 -1.85 6.62 -13.63
N GLN A 16 -0.56 6.36 -13.83
CA GLN A 16 -0.10 5.22 -14.64
C GLN A 16 -0.55 3.88 -14.04
N ILE A 17 -0.45 3.70 -12.72
CA ILE A 17 -0.92 2.47 -12.05
C ILE A 17 -2.43 2.30 -12.25
N GLN A 18 -3.22 3.36 -12.07
CA GLN A 18 -4.66 3.31 -12.28
C GLN A 18 -5.04 2.97 -13.73
N GLN A 19 -4.35 3.57 -14.71
CA GLN A 19 -4.58 3.28 -16.13
C GLN A 19 -4.22 1.84 -16.49
N ARG A 20 -3.09 1.34 -15.98
CA ARG A 20 -2.70 -0.07 -16.15
C ARG A 20 -3.73 -1.01 -15.54
N PHE A 21 -4.17 -0.74 -14.32
CA PHE A 21 -5.22 -1.54 -13.66
C PHE A 21 -6.51 -1.60 -14.49
N LYS A 22 -6.98 -0.45 -14.98
CA LYS A 22 -8.12 -0.37 -15.90
C LYS A 22 -7.88 -1.20 -17.17
N HIS A 23 -6.73 -1.04 -17.80
CA HIS A 23 -6.38 -1.73 -19.05
C HIS A 23 -6.32 -3.26 -18.86
N THR A 24 -5.76 -3.73 -17.75
CA THR A 24 -5.74 -5.15 -17.39
C THR A 24 -7.15 -5.73 -17.28
N ILE A 25 -8.10 -5.01 -16.69
CA ILE A 25 -9.49 -5.49 -16.59
C ILE A 25 -10.16 -5.53 -17.96
N ILE A 26 -9.98 -4.48 -18.77
CA ILE A 26 -10.59 -4.40 -20.10
C ILE A 26 -10.15 -5.57 -20.98
N ASN A 27 -8.85 -5.90 -20.97
CA ASN A 27 -8.28 -6.91 -21.86
C ASN A 27 -8.28 -8.34 -21.29
N ALA A 28 -8.78 -8.54 -20.06
CA ALA A 28 -8.86 -9.87 -19.48
C ALA A 28 -9.88 -10.75 -20.22
N LYS A 29 -9.72 -12.08 -20.13
CA LYS A 29 -10.76 -13.03 -20.55
C LYS A 29 -12.03 -12.76 -19.73
N PHE A 30 -13.17 -12.54 -20.40
CA PHE A 30 -14.41 -12.04 -19.79
C PHE A 30 -14.34 -10.62 -19.21
N GLY A 31 -13.41 -9.81 -19.72
CA GLY A 31 -13.27 -8.39 -19.41
C GLY A 31 -14.22 -7.50 -20.21
N GLY A 32 -13.75 -6.30 -20.54
CA GLY A 32 -14.49 -5.27 -21.27
C GLY A 32 -14.77 -4.01 -20.45
N HIS A 33 -15.30 -2.97 -21.12
CA HIS A 33 -15.54 -1.67 -20.50
C HIS A 33 -16.54 -1.75 -19.33
N THR A 34 -17.63 -2.49 -19.48
CA THR A 34 -18.65 -2.64 -18.43
C THR A 34 -18.08 -3.29 -17.18
N GLU A 35 -17.29 -4.36 -17.33
CA GLU A 35 -16.65 -5.04 -16.20
C GLU A 35 -15.56 -4.19 -15.55
N ALA A 36 -14.83 -3.39 -16.35
CA ALA A 36 -13.90 -2.39 -15.82
C ALA A 36 -14.61 -1.34 -14.97
N VAL A 37 -15.74 -0.80 -15.44
CA VAL A 37 -16.55 0.15 -14.66
C VAL A 37 -17.03 -0.48 -13.37
N LYS A 38 -17.62 -1.69 -13.41
CA LYS A 38 -18.08 -2.39 -12.21
C LYS A 38 -16.95 -2.59 -11.18
N ARG A 39 -15.78 -3.06 -11.62
CA ARG A 39 -14.64 -3.31 -10.72
C ARG A 39 -14.03 -2.03 -10.15
N LEU A 40 -13.99 -0.95 -10.93
CA LEU A 40 -13.53 0.35 -10.46
C LEU A 40 -14.50 0.93 -9.43
N LEU A 41 -15.81 0.87 -9.69
CA LEU A 41 -16.84 1.33 -8.76
C LEU A 41 -16.89 0.48 -7.48
N ALA A 42 -16.58 -0.81 -7.57
CA ALA A 42 -16.46 -1.69 -6.40
C ALA A 42 -15.29 -1.31 -5.46
N GLN A 43 -14.42 -0.37 -5.84
CA GLN A 43 -13.42 0.20 -4.94
C GLN A 43 -13.98 1.27 -4.00
N LEU A 44 -15.21 1.72 -4.22
CA LEU A 44 -15.88 2.68 -3.35
C LEU A 44 -16.49 1.98 -2.12
N PRO A 45 -16.46 2.60 -0.93
CA PRO A 45 -15.82 3.89 -0.64
C PRO A 45 -14.28 3.79 -0.66
N ILE A 46 -13.62 4.84 -1.15
CA ILE A 46 -12.15 4.91 -1.21
C ILE A 46 -11.60 4.98 0.22
N SER A 47 -10.49 4.26 0.47
CA SER A 47 -9.78 4.29 1.75
C SER A 47 -9.42 5.73 2.17
N SER A 48 -9.56 6.02 3.46
CA SER A 48 -9.19 7.32 4.04
C SER A 48 -7.72 7.68 3.77
N GLN A 49 -6.84 6.67 3.66
CA GLN A 49 -5.43 6.88 3.36
C GLN A 49 -5.17 7.45 1.97
N SER A 50 -6.06 7.23 1.00
CA SER A 50 -5.92 7.87 -0.32
C SER A 50 -6.10 9.40 -0.26
N TYR A 51 -6.67 9.92 0.84
CA TYR A 51 -6.81 11.35 1.11
C TYR A 51 -5.75 11.88 2.07
N SER A 52 -4.91 11.00 2.63
CA SER A 52 -3.82 11.41 3.51
C SER A 52 -2.72 12.11 2.72
N SER A 53 -2.10 13.11 3.32
CA SER A 53 -0.90 13.76 2.79
C SER A 53 0.41 13.06 3.17
N SER A 54 0.33 11.82 3.66
CA SER A 54 1.51 11.10 4.14
C SER A 54 2.56 10.90 3.04
N PRO A 55 3.82 11.30 3.28
CA PRO A 55 4.88 11.16 2.28
C PRO A 55 5.23 9.69 1.99
N TYR A 56 4.90 8.76 2.89
CA TYR A 56 5.22 7.34 2.76
C TYR A 56 4.60 6.68 1.53
N LEU A 57 3.40 7.11 1.19
CA LEU A 57 2.61 6.56 0.10
C LEU A 57 2.66 7.44 -1.15
N ASP A 58 3.41 8.54 -1.13
CA ASP A 58 3.57 9.37 -2.31
C ASP A 58 4.47 8.67 -3.34
N LEU A 59 3.85 8.22 -4.43
CA LEU A 59 4.53 7.59 -5.55
C LEU A 59 5.47 8.53 -6.34
N ALA A 60 5.41 9.84 -6.11
CA ALA A 60 6.42 10.79 -6.61
C ALA A 60 7.72 10.71 -5.79
N LEU A 61 7.65 10.38 -4.49
CA LEU A 61 8.81 10.29 -3.61
C LEU A 61 9.38 8.88 -3.56
N PHE A 62 8.52 7.87 -3.48
CA PHE A 62 8.92 6.49 -3.26
C PHE A 62 8.37 5.51 -4.30
N SER A 63 9.23 4.56 -4.68
CA SER A 63 8.86 3.35 -5.40
C SER A 63 8.79 2.18 -4.43
N TYR A 64 7.64 1.53 -4.37
CA TYR A 64 7.38 0.34 -3.56
C TYR A 64 6.45 -0.61 -4.32
N ASP A 65 6.35 -1.85 -3.85
CA ASP A 65 5.50 -2.88 -4.46
C ASP A 65 4.06 -2.79 -3.91
N ASP A 66 3.13 -2.39 -4.78
CA ASP A 66 1.70 -2.18 -4.48
C ASP A 66 0.97 -3.45 -4.01
N LYS A 67 1.58 -4.62 -4.23
CA LYS A 67 1.10 -5.90 -3.71
C LYS A 67 1.09 -5.94 -2.18
N TRP A 68 2.07 -5.30 -1.54
CA TRP A 68 2.25 -5.38 -0.08
C TRP A 68 1.70 -4.17 0.67
N VAL A 69 1.65 -3.00 0.03
CA VAL A 69 1.10 -1.76 0.59
C VAL A 69 0.56 -0.90 -0.54
N SER A 70 -0.58 -0.24 -0.34
CA SER A 70 -1.21 0.54 -1.42
C SER A 70 -1.94 1.76 -0.88
N MET A 71 -2.00 2.82 -1.68
CA MET A 71 -2.83 4.01 -1.37
C MET A 71 -4.32 3.68 -1.33
N MET A 72 -4.76 2.74 -2.17
CA MET A 72 -6.17 2.34 -2.32
C MET A 72 -6.59 1.30 -1.26
N GLU A 73 -6.08 1.45 -0.04
CA GLU A 73 -5.79 0.31 0.84
C GLU A 73 -7.01 -0.56 1.18
N ARG A 74 -6.81 -1.87 1.00
CA ARG A 74 -7.53 -2.99 1.63
C ARG A 74 -6.47 -3.84 2.33
N PRO A 75 -6.79 -4.57 3.42
CA PRO A 75 -5.84 -5.46 4.08
C PRO A 75 -5.13 -6.38 3.08
N LYS A 76 -3.79 -6.33 3.06
CA LYS A 76 -2.93 -7.11 2.17
C LYS A 76 -2.46 -8.39 2.85
N ALA A 77 -1.96 -9.35 2.08
CA ALA A 77 -1.31 -10.51 2.68
C ALA A 77 -0.06 -10.07 3.45
N CYS A 78 0.09 -10.57 4.67
CA CYS A 78 1.30 -10.35 5.47
C CYS A 78 2.44 -11.19 4.89
N GLY A 79 3.43 -10.54 4.28
CA GLY A 79 4.63 -11.20 3.79
C GLY A 79 5.68 -11.41 4.89
N ASP A 80 6.56 -12.39 4.69
CA ASP A 80 7.71 -12.64 5.59
C ASP A 80 8.88 -11.68 5.32
N HIS A 81 8.88 -11.05 4.16
CA HIS A 81 9.93 -10.15 3.72
C HIS A 81 9.56 -8.69 3.98
N PRO A 82 10.55 -7.81 4.27
CA PRO A 82 10.29 -6.40 4.45
C PRO A 82 9.77 -5.75 3.16
N ILE A 83 8.81 -4.85 3.32
CA ILE A 83 8.39 -3.94 2.27
C ILE A 83 9.51 -2.91 2.10
N ARG A 84 10.03 -2.77 0.88
CA ARG A 84 11.15 -1.88 0.56
C ARG A 84 10.63 -0.62 -0.10
N PHE A 85 11.08 0.53 0.40
CA PHE A 85 10.77 1.85 -0.15
C PHE A 85 12.04 2.44 -0.75
N TYR A 86 12.06 2.54 -2.07
CA TYR A 86 13.16 3.11 -2.84
C TYR A 86 12.84 4.56 -3.19
N ALA A 87 13.84 5.45 -3.17
CA ALA A 87 13.68 6.80 -3.66
C ALA A 87 13.35 6.77 -5.16
N ARG A 88 12.36 7.54 -5.60
CA ARG A 88 11.94 7.54 -7.01
C ARG A 88 12.98 8.20 -7.92
N ASP A 89 13.68 9.19 -7.41
CA ASP A 89 14.69 9.99 -8.11
C ASP A 89 15.99 9.22 -8.38
N SER A 90 16.47 8.49 -7.38
CA SER A 90 17.80 7.85 -7.36
C SER A 90 17.74 6.33 -7.38
N GLY A 91 16.57 5.73 -7.12
CA GLY A 91 16.42 4.27 -6.98
C GLY A 91 17.05 3.70 -5.71
N LEU A 92 17.66 4.53 -4.85
CA LEU A 92 18.30 4.09 -3.62
C LEU A 92 17.27 3.62 -2.60
N LEU A 93 17.56 2.53 -1.90
CA LEU A 93 16.72 2.07 -0.79
C LEU A 93 16.75 3.11 0.35
N LYS A 94 15.59 3.69 0.68
CA LYS A 94 15.47 4.70 1.74
C LYS A 94 15.10 4.09 3.08
N PHE A 95 14.18 3.11 3.10
CA PHE A 95 13.80 2.40 4.31
C PHE A 95 13.05 1.09 4.01
N LYS A 96 12.82 0.31 5.06
CA LYS A 96 12.11 -0.96 5.06
C LYS A 96 11.05 -0.97 6.15
N ILE A 97 9.91 -1.61 5.88
CA ILE A 97 8.87 -1.87 6.88
C ILE A 97 8.74 -3.39 7.06
N TYR A 98 8.87 -3.85 8.30
CA TYR A 98 8.76 -5.25 8.67
C TYR A 98 7.38 -5.50 9.24
N ALA A 99 6.49 -6.01 8.39
CA ALA A 99 5.10 -6.26 8.76
C ALA A 99 4.87 -7.68 9.29
N GLY A 100 5.84 -8.59 9.19
CA GLY A 100 5.76 -9.96 9.66
C GLY A 100 6.24 -10.14 11.10
N MET A 101 5.89 -11.28 11.70
CA MET A 101 6.40 -11.68 13.00
C MET A 101 7.88 -12.09 12.88
N LEU A 102 8.78 -11.29 13.43
CA LEU A 102 10.19 -11.67 13.55
C LEU A 102 10.29 -12.87 14.52
N GLY A 103 10.81 -14.00 14.04
CA GLY A 103 11.21 -15.12 14.90
C GLY A 103 10.16 -16.19 15.24
N LYS A 104 8.95 -16.15 14.67
CA LYS A 104 7.99 -17.28 14.80
C LYS A 104 7.70 -17.90 13.43
N SER A 105 7.90 -19.21 13.29
CA SER A 105 7.52 -19.91 12.06
C SER A 105 6.01 -19.76 11.84
N PRO A 106 5.55 -19.19 10.72
CA PRO A 106 4.14 -19.08 10.46
C PRO A 106 3.53 -20.49 10.33
N SER A 107 2.37 -20.70 10.95
CA SER A 107 1.56 -21.86 10.61
C SER A 107 1.22 -21.81 9.11
N PRO A 108 1.48 -22.88 8.33
CA PRO A 108 1.23 -22.90 6.87
C PRO A 108 -0.22 -22.66 6.48
N THR A 109 -1.17 -22.82 7.41
CA THR A 109 -2.61 -22.76 7.16
C THR A 109 -3.24 -21.40 7.49
N ALA A 110 -2.52 -20.50 8.15
CA ALA A 110 -3.09 -19.24 8.62
C ALA A 110 -2.98 -18.15 7.54
N ARG A 111 -4.10 -17.75 6.93
CA ARG A 111 -4.16 -16.53 6.11
C ARG A 111 -3.96 -15.32 7.01
N ARG A 112 -2.80 -14.68 6.89
CA ARG A 112 -2.45 -13.49 7.66
C ARG A 112 -2.63 -12.25 6.81
N LEU A 113 -3.48 -11.34 7.27
CA LEU A 113 -3.71 -10.06 6.63
C LEU A 113 -3.05 -8.95 7.44
N VAL A 114 -2.58 -7.91 6.77
CA VAL A 114 -2.04 -6.71 7.39
C VAL A 114 -2.63 -5.47 6.73
N ALA A 115 -3.01 -4.50 7.56
CA ALA A 115 -3.35 -3.15 7.12
C ALA A 115 -2.34 -2.17 7.73
N PHE A 116 -1.99 -1.14 6.99
CA PHE A 116 -1.11 -0.08 7.44
C PHE A 116 -1.90 1.19 7.72
N THR A 117 -1.33 2.09 8.51
CA THR A 117 -1.82 3.45 8.65
C THR A 117 -0.60 4.34 8.76
N PHE A 118 -0.39 5.20 7.77
CA PHE A 118 0.75 6.09 7.72
C PHE A 118 0.39 7.47 8.26
N HIS A 119 1.24 8.00 9.13
CA HIS A 119 1.05 9.32 9.69
C HIS A 119 1.26 10.40 8.61
N PRO A 120 0.47 11.50 8.61
CA PRO A 120 0.55 12.53 7.58
C PRO A 120 1.86 13.35 7.60
N SER A 121 2.42 13.65 8.78
CA SER A 121 3.63 14.48 8.92
C SER A 121 4.81 13.74 9.55
N GLU A 122 4.59 13.12 10.71
CA GLU A 122 5.63 12.41 11.46
C GLU A 122 6.15 11.15 10.74
N PRO A 123 7.43 10.79 10.96
CA PRO A 123 8.06 9.61 10.39
C PRO A 123 7.59 8.32 11.10
N PHE A 124 6.28 8.09 11.05
CA PHE A 124 5.57 7.10 11.84
C PHE A 124 4.52 6.36 11.01
N ALA A 125 4.44 5.05 11.21
CA ALA A 125 3.38 4.21 10.65
C ALA A 125 2.96 3.12 11.64
N ILE A 126 1.71 2.67 11.53
CA ILE A 126 1.17 1.56 12.30
C ILE A 126 0.87 0.43 11.33
N SER A 127 1.16 -0.81 11.70
CA SER A 127 0.68 -1.98 10.98
C SER A 127 -0.14 -2.87 11.90
N VAL A 128 -1.35 -3.22 11.49
CA VAL A 128 -2.26 -4.12 12.21
C VAL A 128 -2.34 -5.43 11.44
N GLN A 129 -1.75 -6.49 12.00
CA GLN A 129 -1.85 -7.84 11.47
C GLN A 129 -3.04 -8.55 12.12
N ARG A 130 -3.78 -9.33 11.33
CA ARG A 130 -4.80 -10.26 11.80
C ARG A 130 -4.41 -11.69 11.41
N THR A 131 -4.24 -12.54 12.40
CA THR A 131 -4.02 -13.99 12.24
C THR A 131 -5.19 -14.72 12.88
N ASN A 132 -6.14 -15.20 12.08
CA ASN A 132 -7.39 -15.80 12.57
C ASN A 132 -8.15 -14.83 13.53
N ALA A 133 -8.09 -15.09 14.83
CA ALA A 133 -8.71 -14.30 15.90
C ALA A 133 -7.74 -13.35 16.62
N GLU A 134 -6.43 -13.49 16.40
CA GLU A 134 -5.41 -12.68 17.06
C GLU A 134 -5.05 -11.44 16.24
N TYR A 135 -4.84 -10.33 16.93
CA TYR A 135 -4.35 -9.09 16.36
C TYR A 135 -2.96 -8.78 16.91
N VAL A 136 -2.04 -8.41 16.02
CA VAL A 136 -0.72 -7.92 16.38
C VAL A 136 -0.56 -6.53 15.79
N VAL A 137 -0.28 -5.54 16.63
CA VAL A 137 -0.05 -4.15 16.23
C VAL A 137 1.43 -3.85 16.35
N ASN A 138 2.02 -3.31 15.29
CA ASN A 138 3.41 -2.85 15.30
C ASN A 138 3.46 -1.36 15.00
N PHE A 139 4.37 -0.69 15.68
CA PHE A 139 4.67 0.72 15.52
C PHE A 139 6.01 0.87 14.80
N HIS A 140 6.00 1.56 13.67
CA HIS A 140 7.16 1.77 12.82
C HIS A 140 7.58 3.23 12.95
N VAL A 141 8.69 3.47 13.65
CA VAL A 141 9.24 4.82 13.84
C VAL A 141 10.55 4.90 13.06
N ARG A 142 10.64 5.83 12.12
CA ARG A 142 11.89 6.13 11.42
C ARG A 142 12.58 7.29 12.13
N HIS A 143 13.78 7.03 12.64
CA HIS A 143 14.65 8.08 13.14
C HIS A 143 15.35 8.73 11.94
N CYS A 144 15.17 10.03 11.76
CA CYS A 144 16.05 10.82 10.91
C CYS A 144 17.29 11.12 11.74
N ILE A 145 18.42 10.51 11.38
CA ILE A 145 19.76 10.91 11.86
C ILE A 145 20.34 11.85 10.79
#